data_AF-V9KCS3-F1
#
_entry.id   AF-V9KCS3-F1
#
_cell.length_a   1.000
_cell.length_b   1.000
_cell.length_c   1.000
_cell.angle_alpha   90.00
_cell.angle_beta   90.00
_cell.angle_gamma   90.00
#
_symmetry.space_group_name_H-M   'P 1'
#
loop_
_entity.id
_entity.type
_entity.pdbx_description
1 polymer ?
#
loop_
_entity_poly.entity_id
_entity_poly.type
_entity_poly.pdbx_seq_one_letter_code
_entity_poly.pdbx_strand_id
1 'polypeptide(L)'
;WILQVLATLASSTGLVFIFASKNVSELPHLTSWHSLLGVGTMVAVCGQMACGILLLFPQLINTYSVTRLRLYHATCGLVAYLMATATVISGMCSDWFQAQIGGVLWYLCVMLPLVPALVVMHQINNAFLSKKKIEI
;
A
#
# COMPACT_ATOMS: atom_id res chain seq x y z
N TRP A 1 1.12 -2.85 13.57
CA TRP A 1 -0.29 -2.97 13.98
C TRP A 1 -0.97 -1.62 14.17
N ILE A 2 -0.63 -0.81 15.18
CA ILE A 2 -1.28 0.50 15.39
C ILE A 2 -1.19 1.42 14.15
N LEU A 3 0.01 1.64 13.61
CA LEU A 3 0.20 2.46 12.42
C LEU A 3 -0.56 1.93 11.19
N GLN A 4 -0.70 0.61 11.08
CA GLN A 4 -1.46 -0.02 9.99
C GLN A 4 -2.96 0.27 10.14
N VAL A 5 -3.50 0.16 11.35
CA VAL A 5 -4.90 0.50 11.63
C VAL A 5 -5.16 1.98 11.36
N LEU A 6 -4.27 2.88 11.82
CA LEU A 6 -4.38 4.31 11.57
C LEU A 6 -4.33 4.63 10.07
N ALA A 7 -3.41 4.02 9.33
CA ALA A 7 -3.30 4.19 7.89
C ALA A 7 -4.59 3.74 7.17
N THR A 8 -5.14 2.57 7.53
CA THR A 8 -6.38 2.05 6.94
C THR A 8 -7.59 2.91 7.28
N LEU A 9 -7.66 3.46 8.51
CA LEU A 9 -8.72 4.39 8.88
C LEU A 9 -8.61 5.71 8.09
N ALA A 10 -7.41 6.28 8.00
CA ALA A 10 -7.18 7.50 7.23
C ALA A 10 -7.53 7.32 5.75
N SER A 11 -7.10 6.21 5.14
CA SER A 11 -7.42 5.91 3.73
C SER A 11 -8.90 5.66 3.51
N SER A 12 -9.58 4.98 4.44
CA SER A 12 -11.03 4.75 4.38
C SER A 12 -11.80 6.07 4.49
N THR A 13 -11.40 6.96 5.40
CA THR A 13 -11.98 8.31 5.51
C THR A 13 -11.79 9.11 4.22
N GLY A 14 -10.59 9.07 3.63
CA GLY A 14 -10.34 9.70 2.32
C GLY A 14 -11.23 9.16 1.21
N LEU A 15 -11.44 7.83 1.17
CA LEU A 15 -12.33 7.18 0.21
C LEU A 15 -13.79 7.61 0.40
N VAL A 16 -14.27 7.64 1.65
CA VAL A 16 -15.64 8.11 1.97
C VAL A 16 -15.81 9.56 1.54
N PHE A 17 -14.82 10.42 1.83
CA PHE A 17 -14.87 11.84 1.46
C PHE A 17 -14.97 12.05 -0.05
N ILE A 18 -14.11 11.38 -0.84
CA ILE A 18 -14.15 11.53 -2.30
C ILE A 18 -15.44 10.93 -2.89
N PHE A 19 -15.96 9.84 -2.34
CA PHE A 19 -17.21 9.24 -2.80
C PHE A 19 -18.40 10.18 -2.52
N ALA A 20 -18.47 10.75 -1.31
CA ALA A 20 -19.50 11.72 -0.95
C ALA A 20 -19.41 13.01 -1.81
N SER A 21 -18.19 13.54 -2.00
CA SER A 21 -17.95 14.73 -2.84
C SER A 21 -18.38 14.51 -4.29
N LYS A 22 -18.07 13.34 -4.86
CA LYS A 22 -18.48 12.99 -6.23
C LYS A 22 -19.98 12.80 -6.37
N ASN A 23 -20.65 12.23 -5.37
CA ASN A 23 -22.12 12.15 -5.36
C ASN A 23 -22.74 13.55 -5.40
N VAL A 24 -22.29 14.46 -4.52
CA VAL A 24 -22.80 15.84 -4.49
C VAL A 24 -22.53 16.59 -5.80
N SER A 25 -21.40 16.29 -6.45
CA SER A 25 -21.00 16.94 -7.71
C SER A 25 -21.54 16.24 -8.96
N GLU A 26 -22.34 15.17 -8.81
CA GLU A 26 -22.85 14.34 -9.91
C GLU A 26 -21.74 13.85 -10.87
N LEU A 27 -20.56 13.55 -10.31
CA LEU A 27 -19.39 13.09 -11.07
C LEU A 27 -19.29 11.56 -11.06
N PRO A 28 -18.84 10.93 -12.16
CA PRO A 28 -18.72 9.49 -12.23
C PRO A 28 -17.61 8.96 -11.30
N HIS A 29 -17.85 7.77 -10.75
CA HIS A 29 -16.93 7.08 -9.85
C HIS A 29 -16.00 6.14 -10.60
N LEU A 30 -14.82 5.90 -10.03
CA LEU A 30 -13.86 4.89 -10.48
C LEU A 30 -13.44 4.96 -11.96
N THR A 31 -13.47 6.16 -12.57
CA THR A 31 -13.16 6.37 -13.98
C THR A 31 -11.68 6.57 -14.28
N SER A 32 -10.86 6.89 -13.27
CA SER A 32 -9.42 7.15 -13.46
C SER A 32 -8.57 5.96 -13.03
N TRP A 33 -7.39 5.81 -13.64
CA TRP A 33 -6.38 4.83 -13.22
C TRP A 33 -6.05 4.96 -11.74
N HIS A 34 -5.90 6.19 -11.24
CA HIS A 34 -5.69 6.44 -9.82
C HIS A 34 -6.79 5.82 -8.94
N SER A 35 -8.07 6.01 -9.32
CA SER A 35 -9.20 5.50 -8.54
C SER A 35 -9.32 3.97 -8.56
N LEU A 36 -9.05 3.33 -9.70
CA LEU A 36 -9.02 1.87 -9.81
C LEU A 36 -7.86 1.26 -9.01
N LEU A 37 -6.66 1.84 -9.15
CA LEU A 37 -5.50 1.44 -8.35
C LEU A 37 -5.75 1.66 -6.87
N GLY A 38 -6.39 2.76 -6.48
CA GLY A 38 -6.68 3.06 -5.07
C GLY A 38 -7.61 2.04 -4.41
N VAL A 39 -8.69 1.63 -5.09
CA VAL A 39 -9.56 0.57 -4.58
C VAL A 39 -8.82 -0.77 -4.51
N GLY A 40 -8.05 -1.12 -5.54
CA GLY A 40 -7.22 -2.33 -5.55
C GLY A 40 -6.22 -2.37 -4.39
N THR A 41 -5.55 -1.24 -4.13
CA THR A 41 -4.64 -1.07 -2.99
C THR A 41 -5.38 -1.27 -1.66
N MET A 42 -6.58 -0.70 -1.50
CA MET A 42 -7.36 -0.86 -0.28
C MET A 42 -7.71 -2.33 -0.01
N VAL A 43 -8.16 -3.05 -1.05
CA VAL A 43 -8.46 -4.49 -0.96
C VAL A 43 -7.20 -5.27 -0.58
N ALA A 44 -6.06 -4.99 -1.22
CA ALA A 44 -4.78 -5.63 -0.89
C ALA A 44 -4.37 -5.38 0.56
N VAL A 45 -4.51 -4.15 1.06
CA VAL A 45 -4.20 -3.77 2.45
C VAL A 45 -5.11 -4.50 3.44
N CYS A 46 -6.42 -4.55 3.19
CA CYS A 46 -7.36 -5.30 4.04
C CYS A 46 -7.02 -6.79 4.08
N GLY A 47 -6.68 -7.38 2.93
CA GLY A 47 -6.21 -8.77 2.85
C GLY A 47 -4.92 -9.00 3.64
N GLN A 48 -3.96 -8.07 3.57
CA GLN A 48 -2.72 -8.15 4.35
C GLN A 48 -2.97 -8.01 5.86
N MET A 49 -3.89 -7.16 6.28
CA MET A 49 -4.28 -7.05 7.69
C MET A 49 -4.87 -8.36 8.21
N ALA A 50 -5.81 -8.97 7.45
CA ALA A 50 -6.38 -10.26 7.81
C ALA A 50 -5.32 -11.36 7.90
N CYS A 51 -4.42 -11.43 6.91
CA CYS A 51 -3.31 -12.39 6.91
C CYS A 51 -2.37 -12.20 8.12
N GLY A 52 -2.03 -10.96 8.45
CA GLY A 52 -1.21 -10.69 9.62
C GLY A 52 -1.89 -11.07 10.93
N ILE A 53 -3.22 -10.92 11.05
CA ILE A 53 -3.98 -11.34 12.24
C ILE A 53 -3.87 -12.86 12.41
N LEU A 54 -4.01 -13.62 11.32
CA LEU A 54 -3.81 -15.07 11.35
C LEU A 54 -2.40 -15.41 11.86
N LEU A 55 -1.36 -14.70 11.41
CA LEU A 55 0.02 -14.89 11.86
C LEU A 55 0.27 -14.58 13.35
N LEU A 56 -0.56 -13.75 14.00
CA LEU A 56 -0.51 -13.53 15.46
C LEU A 56 -1.04 -14.73 16.25
N PHE A 57 -1.95 -15.51 15.65
CA PHE A 57 -2.59 -16.66 16.26
C PHE A 57 -2.28 -17.93 15.47
N PRO A 58 -1.01 -18.40 15.46
CA PRO A 58 -0.58 -19.56 14.67
C PRO A 58 -1.38 -20.84 15.00
N GLN A 59 -1.93 -20.94 16.22
CA GLN A 59 -2.80 -22.04 16.65
C GLN A 59 -4.11 -22.13 15.84
N LEU A 60 -4.57 -21.02 15.25
CA LEU A 60 -5.77 -20.97 14.41
C LEU A 60 -5.49 -21.36 12.95
N ILE A 61 -4.22 -21.47 12.54
CA ILE A 61 -3.83 -21.73 11.15
C ILE A 61 -3.33 -23.17 11.03
N ASN A 62 -4.14 -24.05 10.44
CA ASN A 62 -3.75 -25.42 10.12
C ASN A 62 -2.85 -25.46 8.87
N THR A 63 -1.64 -24.89 8.96
CA THR A 63 -0.70 -24.83 7.82
C THR A 63 0.59 -25.54 8.15
N TYR A 64 1.15 -26.23 7.15
CA TYR A 64 2.39 -26.99 7.29
C TYR A 64 3.65 -26.13 7.53
N SER A 65 3.60 -24.81 7.32
CA SER A 65 4.77 -23.94 7.53
C SER A 65 4.42 -22.48 7.78
N VAL A 66 4.43 -22.07 9.06
CA VAL A 66 4.31 -20.68 9.48
C VAL A 66 5.42 -19.81 8.90
N THR A 67 6.63 -20.36 8.75
CA THR A 67 7.77 -19.64 8.16
C THR A 67 7.52 -19.24 6.72
N ARG A 68 6.95 -20.14 5.90
CA ARG A 68 6.58 -19.84 4.51
C ARG A 68 5.46 -18.80 4.45
N LEU A 69 4.48 -18.90 5.34
CA LEU A 69 3.40 -17.92 5.42
C LEU A 69 3.93 -16.52 5.80
N ARG A 70 4.91 -16.43 6.71
CA ARG A 70 5.58 -15.16 7.05
C ARG A 70 6.34 -14.57 5.85
N LEU A 71 7.02 -15.40 5.06
CA LEU A 71 7.66 -14.97 3.82
C LEU A 71 6.63 -14.38 2.85
N TYR A 72 5.53 -15.10 2.60
CA TYR A 72 4.47 -14.62 1.71
C TYR A 72 3.81 -13.34 2.22
N HIS A 73 3.53 -13.25 3.53
CA HIS A 73 3.01 -12.02 4.11
C HIS A 73 3.97 -10.84 3.91
N ALA A 74 5.27 -11.04 4.12
CA ALA A 74 6.27 -9.99 3.89
C ALA A 74 6.34 -9.58 2.40
N THR A 75 6.40 -10.54 1.47
CA THR A 75 6.50 -10.22 0.03
C THR A 75 5.22 -9.63 -0.53
N CYS A 76 4.05 -10.15 -0.16
CA CYS A 76 2.77 -9.58 -0.60
C CYS A 76 2.51 -8.22 0.09
N GLY A 77 2.94 -8.06 1.34
CA GLY A 77 2.94 -6.77 2.03
C GLY A 77 3.79 -5.72 1.31
N LEU A 78 4.96 -6.10 0.81
CA LEU A 78 5.79 -5.22 -0.03
C LEU A 78 5.06 -4.82 -1.32
N VAL A 79 4.42 -5.77 -2.01
CA VAL A 79 3.63 -5.47 -3.22
C VAL A 79 2.50 -4.49 -2.89
N ALA A 80 1.75 -4.71 -1.81
CA ALA A 80 0.69 -3.80 -1.37
C ALA A 80 1.23 -2.39 -1.04
N TYR A 81 2.42 -2.31 -0.43
CA TYR A 81 3.09 -1.03 -0.16
C TYR A 81 3.47 -0.30 -1.45
N LEU A 82 4.05 -1.01 -2.43
CA LEU A 82 4.41 -0.43 -3.73
C LEU A 82 3.16 0.00 -4.52
N MET A 83 2.07 -0.77 -4.44
CA MET A 83 0.78 -0.36 -4.99
C MET A 83 0.28 0.93 -4.33
N ALA A 84 0.38 1.07 -3.01
CA ALA A 84 0.03 2.30 -2.30
C ALA A 84 0.88 3.50 -2.74
N THR A 85 2.20 3.31 -2.88
CA THR A 85 3.11 4.33 -3.44
C THR A 85 2.68 4.75 -4.84
N ALA A 86 2.38 3.79 -5.73
CA ALA A 86 1.91 4.07 -7.08
C ALA A 86 0.53 4.76 -7.10
N THR A 87 -0.39 4.38 -6.22
CA THR A 87 -1.67 5.07 -6.02
C THR A 87 -1.44 6.53 -5.63
N VAL A 88 -0.57 6.81 -4.66
CA VAL A 88 -0.29 8.20 -4.24
C VAL A 88 0.34 9.00 -5.37
N ILE A 89 1.36 8.46 -6.04
CA ILE A 89 2.03 9.16 -7.16
C ILE A 89 1.04 9.41 -8.32
N SER A 90 0.19 8.44 -8.67
CA SER A 90 -0.84 8.66 -9.70
C SER A 90 -1.85 9.74 -9.30
N GLY A 91 -2.14 9.90 -8.00
CA GLY A 91 -2.93 11.03 -7.49
C GLY A 91 -2.21 12.36 -7.63
N MET A 92 -0.88 12.39 -7.40
CA MET A 92 -0.04 13.58 -7.60
C MET A 92 0.10 13.98 -9.07
N CYS A 93 -0.11 13.03 -10.00
CA CYS A 93 -0.15 13.30 -11.43
C CYS A 93 -1.53 13.82 -11.91
N SER A 94 -2.56 13.83 -11.07
CA SER A 94 -3.88 14.34 -11.48
C SER A 94 -3.87 15.84 -11.73
N ASP A 95 -4.76 16.30 -12.61
CA ASP A 95 -4.92 17.73 -12.93
C ASP A 95 -5.17 18.57 -11.68
N TRP A 96 -5.96 18.03 -10.73
CA TRP A 96 -6.23 18.72 -9.47
C TRP A 96 -4.96 18.95 -8.66
N PHE A 97 -4.11 17.93 -8.49
CA PHE A 97 -2.89 18.07 -7.69
C PHE A 97 -1.87 18.97 -8.38
N GLN A 98 -1.68 18.81 -9.70
CA GLN A 98 -0.75 19.65 -10.47
C GLN A 98 -1.18 21.12 -10.51
N ALA A 99 -2.48 21.41 -10.43
CA ALA A 99 -2.98 22.77 -10.29
C ALA A 99 -2.65 23.40 -8.92
N GLN A 100 -2.41 22.60 -7.88
CA GLN A 100 -2.04 23.09 -6.54
C GLN A 100 -0.53 23.13 -6.32
N ILE A 101 0.19 22.12 -6.81
CA ILE A 101 1.61 21.90 -6.51
C ILE A 101 2.37 21.63 -7.81
N GLY A 102 3.32 22.50 -8.14
CA GLY A 102 4.16 22.41 -9.33
C GLY A 102 5.65 22.61 -9.06
N GLY A 103 6.44 22.59 -10.14
CA GLY A 103 7.88 22.86 -10.09
C GLY A 103 8.65 21.91 -9.16
N VAL A 104 9.65 22.45 -8.45
CA VAL A 104 10.52 21.67 -7.55
C VAL A 104 9.73 20.99 -6.42
N LEU A 105 8.68 21.63 -5.91
CA LEU A 105 7.89 21.11 -4.80
C LEU A 105 7.17 19.80 -5.18
N TRP A 106 6.73 19.67 -6.43
CA TRP A 106 6.11 18.43 -6.91
C TRP A 106 7.08 17.25 -6.83
N TYR A 107 8.33 17.43 -7.25
CA TYR A 107 9.36 16.39 -7.16
C TYR A 107 9.67 16.01 -5.72
N LEU A 108 9.72 16.99 -4.80
CA LEU A 108 9.88 16.71 -3.37
C LEU A 108 8.71 15.88 -2.85
N CYS A 109 7.47 16.20 -3.22
CA CYS A 109 6.28 15.42 -2.86
C CYS A 109 6.36 13.97 -3.37
N VAL A 110 6.86 13.73 -4.58
CA VAL A 110 7.03 12.37 -5.14
C VAL A 110 8.12 11.58 -4.43
N MET A 111 9.19 12.23 -3.98
CA MET A 111 10.26 11.56 -3.24
C MET A 111 9.80 11.06 -1.87
N LEU A 112 8.84 11.74 -1.22
CA LEU A 112 8.31 11.37 0.10
C LEU A 112 7.75 9.94 0.16
N PRO A 113 6.90 9.46 -0.77
CA PRO A 113 6.46 8.06 -0.79
C PRO A 113 7.45 7.11 -1.48
N LEU A 114 8.30 7.60 -2.39
CA LEU A 114 9.20 6.76 -3.18
C LEU A 114 10.41 6.27 -2.38
N VAL A 115 11.07 7.16 -1.64
CA VAL A 115 12.28 6.82 -0.88
C VAL A 115 12.00 5.75 0.19
N PRO A 116 10.96 5.87 1.04
CA PRO A 116 10.59 4.82 1.97
C PRO A 116 10.24 3.49 1.29
N ALA A 117 9.59 3.50 0.12
CA ALA A 117 9.32 2.29 -0.65
C ALA A 117 10.60 1.53 -1.01
N LEU A 118 11.64 2.24 -1.46
CA LEU A 118 12.94 1.64 -1.77
C LEU A 118 13.62 1.09 -0.52
N VAL A 119 13.54 1.80 0.61
CA VAL A 119 14.09 1.36 1.90
C VAL A 119 13.39 0.08 2.38
N VAL A 120 12.06 0.05 2.37
CA VAL A 120 11.26 -1.12 2.78
C VAL A 120 11.52 -2.32 1.85
N MET A 121 11.59 -2.09 0.55
CA MET A 121 11.95 -3.13 -0.42
C MET A 121 13.32 -3.73 -0.10
N HIS A 122 14.33 -2.89 0.15
CA HIS A 122 15.67 -3.33 0.51
C HIS A 122 15.68 -4.14 1.81
N GLN A 123 14.97 -3.67 2.85
CA GLN A 123 14.86 -4.37 4.13
C GLN A 123 14.23 -5.76 3.98
N ILE A 124 13.12 -5.88 3.24
CA ILE A 124 12.44 -7.16 3.02
C ILE A 124 13.32 -8.12 2.21
N ASN A 125 13.96 -7.63 1.14
CA ASN A 125 14.87 -8.44 0.33
C ASN A 125 16.04 -8.99 1.17
N ASN A 126 16.66 -8.16 2.01
CA ASN A 126 17.76 -8.59 2.85
C ASN A 126 17.32 -9.58 3.94
N ALA A 127 16.18 -9.34 4.58
CA ALA A 127 15.68 -10.17 5.66
C ALA A 127 15.24 -11.56 5.19
N PHE A 128 14.61 -11.65 4.01
CA PHE A 128 13.90 -12.84 3.56
C PHE A 128 14.49 -13.53 2.32
N LEU A 129 15.13 -12.77 1.41
CA LEU A 129 15.59 -13.31 0.12
C LEU A 129 17.12 -13.46 0.05
N SER A 130 17.88 -12.57 0.70
CA SER A 130 19.35 -12.59 0.67
C SER A 130 19.96 -13.73 1.52
N LYS A 131 19.22 -14.35 2.43
CA LYS A 131 19.72 -15.49 3.22
C LYS A 131 19.95 -16.78 2.41
N LYS A 132 19.66 -16.75 1.10
CA LYS A 132 19.98 -17.84 0.16
C LYS A 132 21.43 -17.82 -0.34
N LYS A 133 22.33 -17.02 0.27
CA LYS A 133 23.75 -16.97 -0.13
C LYS A 133 24.53 -18.16 0.43
N ILE A 134 24.63 -19.19 -0.41
CA ILE A 134 25.85 -19.96 -0.73
C ILE A 134 26.51 -20.71 0.46
N GLU A 135 26.02 -21.90 0.76
CA GLU A 135 26.91 -23.02 1.08
C GLU A 135 27.36 -23.60 -0.27
N ILE A 136 28.59 -23.31 -0.68
CA ILE A 136 29.36 -24.12 -1.65
C ILE A 136 30.30 -24.98 -0.82
#